data_AF-A0A7C0YY88-F1
#
_entry.id   AF-A0A7C0YY88-F1
#
_cell.length_a   1.000
_cell.length_b   1.000
_cell.length_c   1.000
_cell.angle_alpha   90.00
_cell.angle_beta   90.00
_cell.angle_gamma   90.00
#
_symmetry.space_group_name_H-M   'P 1'
#
loop_
_entity.id
_entity.type
_entity.pdbx_description
1 polymer ?
#
loop_
_entity_poly.entity_id
_entity_poly.type
_entity_poly.pdbx_seq_one_letter_code
_entity_poly.pdbx_strand_id
1 'polypeptide(L)' 'MYRVAVIKGDGIGVEVTNAAIEVMRAVTDKIDFVEFEGGIEVFKKFGVPIRERD' A
#
# COMPACT_ATOMS: atom_id res chain seq x y z
N MET A 1 -10.17 2.36 16.43
CA MET A 1 -9.28 1.58 15.55
C MET A 1 -9.61 2.00 14.14
N TYR A 2 -8.62 2.48 13.38
CA TYR A 2 -8.79 2.97 12.02
C TYR A 2 -8.29 1.92 11.05
N ARG A 3 -9.07 1.66 10.00
CA ARG A 3 -8.69 0.74 8.94
C ARG A 3 -8.28 1.55 7.72
N VAL A 4 -7.03 1.39 7.28
CA VAL A 4 -6.41 2.24 6.26
C VAL A 4 -5.94 1.37 5.11
N ALA A 5 -6.48 1.61 3.92
CA ALA A 5 -6.00 1.00 2.69
C ALA A 5 -4.63 1.59 2.31
N VAL A 6 -3.68 0.74 1.94
CA VAL A 6 -2.34 1.14 1.50
C VAL A 6 -2.04 0.55 0.13
N ILE A 7 -1.81 1.42 -0.84
CA ILE A 7 -1.24 1.06 -2.13
C ILE A 7 0.20 1.55 -2.13
N LYS A 8 1.16 0.63 -2.11
CA LYS A 8 2.60 0.94 -2.10
C LYS A 8 3.11 1.52 -3.43
N GLY A 9 2.37 1.28 -4.51
CA GLY A 9 2.73 1.72 -5.85
C GLY A 9 4.00 1.03 -6.35
N ASP A 10 4.76 1.73 -7.18
CA ASP A 10 5.94 1.19 -7.85
C ASP A 10 7.22 1.96 -7.51
N GLY A 11 8.38 1.40 -7.89
CA GLY A 11 9.68 2.03 -7.66
C GLY A 11 9.93 2.31 -6.17
N ILE A 12 10.36 3.54 -5.86
CA ILE A 12 10.63 3.96 -4.47
C ILE A 12 9.37 4.05 -3.60
N GLY A 13 8.17 4.04 -4.20
CA GLY A 13 6.90 4.05 -3.46
C GLY A 13 6.85 2.96 -2.41
N VAL A 14 7.32 1.75 -2.76
CA VAL A 14 7.39 0.61 -1.85
C VAL A 14 8.26 0.91 -0.64
N GLU A 15 9.44 1.47 -0.85
CA GLU A 15 10.41 1.75 0.22
C GLU A 15 9.92 2.87 1.15
N VAL A 16 9.46 3.99 0.59
CA VAL A 16 9.02 5.14 1.39
C VAL A 16 7.70 4.87 2.12
N THR A 17 6.78 4.12 1.51
CA THR A 17 5.53 3.73 2.18
C THR A 17 5.77 2.73 3.30
N ASN A 18 6.71 1.79 3.15
CA ASN A 18 7.09 0.89 4.24
C ASN A 18 7.69 1.68 5.42
N ALA A 19 8.58 2.63 5.17
CA ALA A 19 9.13 3.50 6.21
C ALA A 19 8.05 4.33 6.92
N ALA A 20 7.06 4.83 6.17
CA ALA A 20 5.91 5.53 6.75
C ALA A 20 5.09 4.62 7.68
N ILE A 21 4.79 3.39 7.26
CA ILE A 21 4.06 2.42 8.09
C ILE A 21 4.84 2.11 9.37
N GLU A 22 6.17 1.94 9.29
CA GLU A 22 7.02 1.67 10.44
C GLU A 22 6.94 2.80 11.49
N VAL A 23 7.11 4.05 11.05
CA VAL A 23 6.98 5.22 11.93
C VAL A 23 5.58 5.29 12.56
N MET A 24 4.53 5.06 11.77
CA MET A 24 3.15 5.12 12.28
C MET A 24 2.88 4.03 13.31
N ARG A 25 3.38 2.80 13.11
CA ARG A 25 3.28 1.69 14.07
C ARG A 25 4.06 1.95 15.35
N ALA A 26 5.16 2.70 15.29
CA ALA A 26 5.92 3.11 16.48
C ALA A 26 5.17 4.15 17.33
N VAL A 27 4.29 4.96 16.71
CA VAL A 27 3.52 6.00 17.40
C VAL A 27 2.18 5.47 17.92
N THR A 28 1.53 4.55 17.21
CA THR A 28 0.22 4.02 17.61
C THR A 28 -0.07 2.62 17.06
N ASP A 29 -0.78 1.84 17.87
CA ASP A 29 -1.36 0.53 17.54
C ASP A 29 -2.83 0.62 17.05
N LYS A 30 -3.38 1.83 16.93
CA LYS A 30 -4.79 2.05 16.58
C LYS A 30 -5.09 1.93 15.09
N ILE A 31 -4.09 1.64 14.25
CA ILE A 31 -4.22 1.57 12.78
C ILE A 31 -4.01 0.14 12.30
N ASP A 32 -5.02 -0.39 11.62
CA ASP A 32 -4.98 -1.62 10.84
C ASP A 32 -4.72 -1.27 9.37
N PHE A 33 -3.50 -1.53 8.89
CA PHE A 33 -3.10 -1.28 7.51
C PHE A 33 -3.45 -2.48 6.63
N VAL A 34 -4.28 -2.25 5.62
CA VAL A 34 -4.70 -3.27 4.64
C VAL A 34 -4.01 -2.97 3.31
N GLU A 35 -3.16 -3.88 2.86
CA GLU A 35 -2.37 -3.69 1.64
C GLU A 35 -3.14 -4.09 0.40
N PHE A 36 -2.98 -3.29 -0.65
CA PHE A 36 -3.56 -3.49 -1.97
C PHE A 36 -2.48 -3.29 -3.05
N GLU A 37 -2.65 -3.97 -4.18
CA GLU A 37 -1.75 -3.82 -5.33
C GLU A 37 -2.31 -2.77 -6.30
N GLY A 38 -1.47 -1.82 -6.71
CA GLY A 38 -1.81 -0.87 -7.76
C GLY A 38 -0.54 -0.29 -8.38
N GLY A 39 -0.62 0.17 -9.63
CA GLY A 39 0.50 0.80 -10.32
C GLY A 39 0.91 0.13 -11.64
N ILE A 40 2.07 0.49 -12.15
CA ILE A 40 2.60 0.03 -13.43
C ILE A 40 2.94 -1.47 -13.41
N GLU A 41 3.41 -2.01 -12.29
CA GLU A 41 3.68 -3.44 -12.18
C GLU A 41 2.40 -4.27 -12.19
N VAL A 42 1.30 -3.74 -11.65
CA VAL A 42 -0.03 -4.35 -11.76
C VAL A 42 -0.54 -4.27 -13.20
N PHE A 43 -0.40 -3.11 -13.84
CA PHE A 43 -0.77 -2.94 -15.24
C PHE A 43 -0.05 -3.91 -16.17
N LYS A 44 1.27 -4.06 -16.00
CA LYS A 44 2.08 -5.02 -16.79
C LYS A 44 1.59 -6.47 -16.62
N LYS A 45 1.09 -6.84 -15.44
CA LYS A 45 0.64 -8.21 -15.12
C LYS A 45 -0.79 -8.48 -15.57
N PHE A 46 -1.69 -7.50 -15.45
CA PHE A 46 -3.14 -7.71 -15.55
C PHE A 46 -3.83 -6.86 -16.62
N GLY A 47 -3.10 -5.95 -17.29
CA GLY A 47 -3.68 -5.03 -18.28
C GLY A 47 -4.51 -3.90 -17.67
N VAL A 48 -4.62 -3.82 -16.35
CA VAL A 48 -5.32 -2.77 -15.59
C VAL A 48 -4.44 -2.27 -14.45
N PRO A 49 -4.43 -0.96 -14.13
CA PRO A 49 -3.53 -0.38 -13.12
C PRO A 49 -3.98 -0.67 -11.67
N ILE A 50 -5.22 -1.11 -11.48
CA ILE A 50 -5.80 -1.60 -10.22
C ILE A 50 -6.86 -2.64 -10.58
N ARG A 51 -7.00 -3.72 -9.80
CA ARG A 51 -8.02 -4.75 -10.05
C ARG A 51 -9.27 -4.42 -9.25
N GLU A 52 -10.44 -4.81 -9.72
CA GLU A 52 -11.72 -4.57 -9.01
C GLU A 52 -11.81 -5.19 -7.60
N ARG A 53 -10.97 -6.20 -7.33
CA ARG A 53 -10.90 -6.87 -6.02
C ARG A 53 -9.99 -6.17 -5.01
N ASP A 54 -9.23 -5.16 -5.47
CA ASP A 54 -8.34 -4.35 -4.66
C ASP A 54 -8.97 -2.98 -4.38
#